data_AF-A0A7K4C7D9-F1
#
_entry.id   AF-A0A7K4C7D9-F1
#
_cell.length_a   1.000
_cell.length_b   1.000
_cell.length_c   1.000
_cell.angle_alpha   90.00
_cell.angle_beta   90.00
_cell.angle_gamma   90.00
#
_symmetry.space_group_name_H-M   'P 1'
#
loop_
_entity.id
_entity.type
_entity.pdbx_description
1 polymer ?
#
loop_
_entity_poly.entity_id
_entity_poly.type
_entity_poly.pdbx_seq_one_letter_code
_entity_poly.pdbx_strand_id
1 'polypeptide(L)'
;MKTKKEDLNKNLDINSEKRKEKTKENKEENTEEKTEEKSISKNKLKFKEKSKIGKSNRAKGQKFEAQVRKNLEDLGWIVDKWTNTVDYEKNKLVPAKRKYNPFLKVLSIGTGFPDFICFRKKSLDNYEIIGLEVKANGYLDPIERGMCFWLLENKIFSRILIARKNKKDSNSNSKQNSFNSNLKIEYIDFLEKYKKE
;
A
#
# COMPACT_ATOMS: atom_id res chain seq x y z
N MET A 1 57.62 65.65 23.69
CA MET A 1 56.34 65.27 24.33
C MET A 1 55.30 65.00 23.25
N LYS A 2 55.28 63.77 22.71
CA LYS A 2 54.25 63.30 21.76
C LYS A 2 53.16 62.58 22.55
N THR A 3 51.93 62.86 22.16
CA THR A 3 50.71 62.84 22.96
C THR A 3 50.11 61.44 23.15
N LYS A 4 49.74 61.12 24.40
CA LYS A 4 48.89 60.00 24.87
C LYS A 4 47.48 59.90 24.22
N LYS A 5 47.22 60.61 23.12
CA LYS A 5 45.93 60.65 22.41
C LYS A 5 45.82 59.63 21.27
N GLU A 6 46.93 59.11 20.75
CA GLU A 6 46.90 58.14 19.63
C GLU A 6 46.59 56.71 20.11
N ASP A 7 46.93 56.36 21.35
CA ASP A 7 46.71 55.00 21.89
C ASP A 7 45.28 54.74 22.37
N LEU A 8 44.49 55.80 22.63
CA LEU A 8 43.08 55.64 23.02
C LEU A 8 42.17 55.31 21.83
N ASN A 9 42.48 55.82 20.62
CA ASN A 9 41.63 55.59 19.44
C ASN A 9 41.76 54.18 18.86
N LYS A 10 42.94 53.54 18.95
CA LYS A 10 43.11 52.15 18.49
C LYS A 10 42.40 51.10 19.37
N ASN A 11 42.22 51.36 20.66
CA ASN A 11 41.55 50.44 21.58
C ASN A 11 40.01 50.48 21.48
N LEU A 12 39.43 51.57 20.97
CA LEU A 12 37.99 51.69 20.74
C LEU A 12 37.54 50.92 19.49
N ASP A 13 38.37 50.87 18.44
CA ASP A 13 38.04 50.16 17.19
C ASP A 13 38.05 48.63 17.36
N ILE A 14 39.03 48.06 18.08
CA ILE A 14 39.19 46.61 18.29
C ILE A 14 38.02 46.00 19.10
N ASN A 15 37.43 46.77 20.02
CA ASN A 15 36.30 46.31 20.83
C ASN A 15 34.96 46.37 20.06
N SER A 16 34.89 47.16 18.98
CA SER A 16 33.69 47.28 18.14
C SER A 16 33.58 46.14 17.12
N GLU A 17 34.71 45.63 16.61
CA GLU A 17 34.76 44.49 15.68
C GLU A 17 34.49 43.17 16.39
N LYS A 18 35.10 42.93 17.58
CA LYS A 18 34.81 41.73 18.39
C LYS A 18 33.35 41.63 18.86
N ARG A 19 32.65 42.76 19.03
CA ARG A 19 31.21 42.77 19.33
C ARG A 19 30.34 42.45 18.12
N LYS A 20 30.78 42.78 16.90
CA LYS A 20 30.07 42.50 15.64
C LYS A 20 30.23 41.04 15.17
N GLU A 21 31.38 40.41 15.42
CA GLU A 21 31.59 38.98 15.13
C GLU A 21 30.76 38.10 16.06
N LYS A 22 30.75 38.38 17.36
CA LYS A 22 30.00 37.62 18.36
C LYS A 22 28.47 37.71 18.22
N THR A 23 27.96 38.73 17.52
CA THR A 23 26.52 38.85 17.19
C THR A 23 26.16 38.22 15.84
N LYS A 24 27.13 37.94 14.96
CA LYS A 24 26.91 37.18 13.72
C LYS A 24 26.86 35.68 13.99
N GLU A 25 27.81 35.14 14.75
CA GLU A 25 27.82 33.70 15.12
C GLU A 25 26.55 33.29 15.89
N ASN A 26 26.12 34.08 16.89
CA ASN A 26 24.88 33.80 17.63
C ASN A 26 23.59 33.94 16.80
N LYS A 27 23.64 34.65 15.66
CA LYS A 27 22.51 34.72 14.73
C LYS A 27 22.49 33.53 13.78
N GLU A 28 23.64 33.10 13.29
CA GLU A 28 23.79 31.95 12.39
C GLU A 28 23.45 30.63 13.10
N GLU A 29 23.94 30.38 14.33
CA GLU A 29 23.57 29.20 15.13
C GLU A 29 22.05 29.15 15.41
N ASN A 30 21.42 30.29 15.73
CA ASN A 30 19.97 30.37 15.93
C ASN A 30 19.14 30.22 14.65
N THR A 31 19.74 30.45 13.48
CA THR A 31 19.05 30.22 12.20
C THR A 31 19.18 28.78 11.73
N GLU A 32 20.31 28.12 11.99
CA GLU A 32 20.56 26.71 11.68
C GLU A 32 19.77 25.75 12.58
N GLU A 33 19.69 25.98 13.89
CA GLU A 33 18.83 25.18 14.78
C GLU A 33 17.34 25.29 14.39
N LYS A 34 16.89 26.49 14.01
CA LYS A 34 15.50 26.72 13.58
C LYS A 34 15.18 26.11 12.21
N THR A 35 16.15 25.98 11.30
CA THR A 35 15.95 25.29 10.01
C THR A 35 15.98 23.77 10.19
N GLU A 36 16.83 23.23 11.06
CA GLU A 36 16.84 21.80 11.39
C GLU A 36 15.55 21.36 12.11
N GLU A 37 15.09 22.07 13.14
CA GLU A 37 13.84 21.74 13.83
C GLU A 37 12.62 21.81 12.90
N LYS A 38 12.57 22.82 12.01
CA LYS A 38 11.50 22.92 11.00
C LYS A 38 11.58 21.79 9.99
N SER A 39 12.77 21.32 9.62
CA SER A 39 12.95 20.20 8.70
C SER A 39 12.52 18.86 9.33
N ILE A 40 12.89 18.63 10.60
CA ILE A 40 12.52 17.44 11.38
C ILE A 40 11.00 17.41 11.61
N SER A 41 10.42 18.56 11.96
CA SER A 41 8.97 18.72 12.12
C SER A 41 8.20 18.45 10.83
N LYS A 42 8.66 19.01 9.70
CA LYS A 42 8.07 18.73 8.36
C LYS A 42 8.17 17.26 7.98
N ASN A 43 9.30 16.60 8.26
CA ASN A 43 9.46 15.17 7.98
C ASN A 43 8.54 14.30 8.86
N LYS A 44 8.39 14.64 10.14
CA LYS A 44 7.47 13.96 11.06
C LYS A 44 6.01 14.11 10.66
N LEU A 45 5.62 15.29 10.15
CA LEU A 45 4.29 15.54 9.59
C LEU A 45 4.04 14.71 8.31
N LYS A 46 4.98 14.72 7.36
CA LYS A 46 4.90 13.89 6.13
C LYS A 46 4.76 12.40 6.45
N PHE A 47 5.47 11.90 7.46
CA PHE A 47 5.36 10.49 7.88
C PHE A 47 3.97 10.16 8.46
N LYS A 48 3.42 11.05 9.31
CA LYS A 48 2.07 10.91 9.85
C LYS A 48 1.02 10.90 8.73
N GLU A 49 1.16 11.74 7.71
CA GLU A 49 0.26 11.78 6.55
C GLU A 49 0.33 10.48 5.73
N LYS A 50 1.53 10.01 5.38
CA LYS A 50 1.71 8.72 4.68
C LYS A 50 1.10 7.55 5.45
N SER A 51 1.26 7.54 6.78
CA SER A 51 0.65 6.53 7.64
C SER A 51 -0.89 6.56 7.59
N LYS A 52 -1.50 7.75 7.65
CA LYS A 52 -2.96 7.94 7.49
C LYS A 52 -3.44 7.45 6.11
N ILE A 53 -2.72 7.80 5.05
CA ILE A 53 -3.02 7.35 3.68
C ILE A 53 -2.96 5.82 3.59
N GLY A 54 -1.91 5.21 4.15
CA GLY A 54 -1.77 3.75 4.17
C GLY A 54 -2.90 3.05 4.90
N LYS A 55 -3.32 3.57 6.08
CA LYS A 55 -4.48 3.05 6.83
C LYS A 55 -5.77 3.15 6.01
N SER A 56 -6.01 4.32 5.41
CA SER A 56 -7.17 4.55 4.53
C SER A 56 -7.18 3.60 3.34
N ASN A 57 -6.04 3.42 2.66
CA ASN A 57 -5.93 2.54 1.50
C ASN A 57 -6.16 1.07 1.88
N ARG A 58 -5.62 0.62 3.01
CA ARG A 58 -5.88 -0.73 3.53
C ARG A 58 -7.36 -0.94 3.82
N ALA A 59 -8.00 0.00 4.50
CA ALA A 59 -9.44 -0.07 4.78
C ALA A 59 -10.28 -0.09 3.49
N LYS A 60 -9.91 0.71 2.49
CA LYS A 60 -10.56 0.70 1.16
C LYS A 60 -10.34 -0.63 0.42
N GLY A 61 -9.16 -1.22 0.54
CA GLY A 61 -8.83 -2.54 0.00
C GLY A 61 -9.69 -3.63 0.61
N GLN A 62 -9.73 -3.70 1.95
CA GLN A 62 -10.57 -4.66 2.69
C GLN A 62 -12.06 -4.51 2.36
N LYS A 63 -12.56 -3.28 2.25
CA LYS A 63 -13.94 -3.02 1.82
C LYS A 63 -14.21 -3.53 0.41
N PHE A 64 -13.27 -3.32 -0.51
CA PHE A 64 -13.41 -3.78 -1.89
C PHE A 64 -13.38 -5.31 -1.98
N GLU A 65 -12.47 -5.96 -1.25
CA GLU A 65 -12.41 -7.41 -1.10
C GLU A 65 -13.74 -8.00 -0.59
N ALA A 66 -14.32 -7.39 0.45
CA ALA A 66 -15.63 -7.80 0.97
C ALA A 66 -16.76 -7.62 -0.06
N GLN A 67 -16.73 -6.54 -0.86
CA GLN A 67 -17.69 -6.33 -1.95
C GLN A 67 -17.57 -7.37 -3.06
N VAL A 68 -16.33 -7.73 -3.43
CA VAL A 68 -16.06 -8.78 -4.42
C VAL A 68 -16.58 -10.12 -3.95
N ARG A 69 -16.32 -10.48 -2.69
CA ARG A 69 -16.84 -11.72 -2.08
C ARG A 69 -18.37 -11.77 -2.18
N LYS A 70 -19.04 -10.73 -1.67
CA LYS A 70 -20.51 -10.65 -1.71
C LYS A 70 -21.03 -10.77 -3.15
N ASN A 71 -20.41 -10.08 -4.10
CA ASN A 71 -20.84 -10.13 -5.50
C ASN A 71 -20.69 -11.53 -6.11
N LEU A 72 -19.63 -12.27 -5.81
CA LEU A 72 -19.47 -13.64 -6.29
C LEU A 72 -20.46 -14.61 -5.63
N GLU A 73 -20.69 -14.45 -4.33
CA GLU A 73 -21.72 -15.21 -3.60
C GLU A 73 -23.12 -14.96 -4.19
N ASP A 74 -23.45 -13.71 -4.50
CA ASP A 74 -24.70 -13.33 -5.20
C ASP A 74 -24.80 -13.96 -6.61
N LEU A 75 -23.65 -14.22 -7.26
CA LEU A 75 -23.55 -14.92 -8.55
C LEU A 75 -23.57 -16.46 -8.43
N GLY A 76 -23.78 -16.99 -7.22
CA GLY A 76 -23.88 -18.42 -6.94
C GLY A 76 -22.54 -19.15 -6.77
N TRP A 77 -21.45 -18.42 -6.56
CA TRP A 77 -20.16 -19.01 -6.19
C TRP A 77 -20.08 -19.25 -4.69
N ILE A 78 -19.45 -20.35 -4.29
CA ILE A 78 -18.98 -20.53 -2.92
C ILE A 78 -17.57 -19.94 -2.87
N VAL A 79 -17.33 -19.03 -1.93
CA VAL A 79 -16.08 -18.26 -1.83
C VAL A 79 -15.45 -18.45 -0.46
N ASP A 80 -14.17 -18.81 -0.44
CA ASP A 80 -13.39 -18.89 0.79
C ASP A 80 -12.02 -18.24 0.66
N LYS A 81 -11.43 -17.79 1.79
CA LYS A 81 -10.08 -17.24 1.83
C LYS A 81 -9.08 -18.37 1.59
N TRP A 82 -8.25 -18.20 0.59
CA TRP A 82 -7.17 -19.14 0.36
C TRP A 82 -6.02 -18.89 1.34
N THR A 83 -5.54 -19.94 1.99
CA THR A 83 -4.56 -19.87 3.08
C THR A 83 -3.24 -20.53 2.75
N ASN A 84 -3.00 -20.83 1.46
CA ASN A 84 -1.76 -21.41 0.97
C ASN A 84 -1.03 -20.44 0.03
N THR A 85 0.27 -20.62 -0.15
CA THR A 85 1.11 -19.82 -1.05
C THR A 85 2.13 -20.71 -1.76
N VAL A 86 2.82 -20.18 -2.77
CA VAL A 86 3.83 -20.90 -3.54
C VAL A 86 5.20 -20.68 -2.92
N ASP A 87 5.90 -21.77 -2.59
CA ASP A 87 7.31 -21.76 -2.24
C ASP A 87 8.12 -22.08 -3.51
N TYR A 88 8.75 -21.07 -4.11
CA TYR A 88 9.53 -21.23 -5.34
C TYR A 88 10.81 -22.04 -5.13
N GLU A 89 11.42 -22.00 -3.94
CA GLU A 89 12.64 -22.76 -3.66
C GLU A 89 12.34 -24.25 -3.60
N LYS A 90 11.19 -24.60 -3.01
CA LYS A 90 10.74 -25.99 -2.85
C LYS A 90 9.81 -26.46 -3.95
N ASN A 91 9.51 -25.58 -4.91
CA ASN A 91 8.59 -25.82 -6.02
C ASN A 91 7.26 -26.48 -5.58
N LYS A 92 6.64 -25.96 -4.52
CA LYS A 92 5.42 -26.56 -3.97
C LYS A 92 4.49 -25.55 -3.31
N LEU A 93 3.24 -25.96 -3.14
CA LEU A 93 2.26 -25.23 -2.35
C LEU A 93 2.52 -25.46 -0.85
N VAL A 94 2.62 -24.38 -0.08
CA VAL A 94 2.83 -24.41 1.38
C VAL A 94 1.77 -23.57 2.09
N PRO A 95 1.44 -23.87 3.36
CA PRO A 95 0.59 -23.00 4.16
C PRO A 95 1.21 -21.60 4.29
N ALA A 96 0.37 -20.56 4.21
CA ALA A 96 0.81 -19.18 4.39
C ALA A 96 1.37 -18.96 5.79
N LYS A 97 2.49 -18.23 5.88
CA LYS A 97 3.12 -17.93 7.17
C LYS A 97 2.16 -17.14 8.05
N ARG A 98 1.95 -17.61 9.28
CA ARG A 98 1.14 -16.91 10.29
C ARG A 98 1.76 -15.56 10.62
N LYS A 99 0.91 -14.56 10.89
CA LYS A 99 1.34 -13.20 11.24
C LYS A 99 1.03 -12.91 12.70
N TYR A 100 2.04 -12.48 13.44
CA TYR A 100 1.85 -12.06 14.83
C TYR A 100 1.04 -10.75 14.90
N ASN A 101 -0.04 -10.75 15.67
CA ASN A 101 -0.81 -9.56 15.99
C ASN A 101 -0.34 -9.02 17.36
N PRO A 102 0.40 -7.89 17.41
CA PRO A 102 0.96 -7.37 18.65
C PRO A 102 -0.08 -6.85 19.64
N PHE A 103 -1.28 -6.46 19.17
CA PHE A 103 -2.33 -5.92 20.03
C PHE A 103 -3.05 -7.02 20.80
N LEU A 104 -3.33 -8.14 20.12
CA LEU A 104 -4.00 -9.30 20.73
C LEU A 104 -3.01 -10.34 21.27
N LYS A 105 -1.71 -10.18 20.99
CA LYS A 105 -0.63 -11.11 21.35
C LYS A 105 -0.87 -12.56 20.87
N VAL A 106 -1.49 -12.72 19.70
CA VAL A 106 -1.79 -14.03 19.09
C VAL A 106 -1.24 -14.14 17.68
N LEU A 107 -0.95 -15.36 17.24
CA LEU A 107 -0.60 -15.66 15.85
C LEU A 107 -1.88 -15.75 15.01
N SER A 108 -2.12 -14.76 14.18
CA SER A 108 -3.21 -14.77 13.21
C SER A 108 -2.85 -15.63 12.00
N ILE A 109 -3.86 -16.27 11.41
CA ILE A 109 -3.72 -17.05 10.17
C ILE A 109 -3.15 -16.14 9.07
N GLY A 110 -2.16 -16.65 8.34
CA GLY A 110 -1.59 -15.94 7.20
C GLY A 110 -2.57 -15.92 6.04
N THR A 111 -2.57 -14.85 5.27
CA THR A 111 -3.30 -14.79 3.99
C THR A 111 -2.46 -15.45 2.91
N GLY A 112 -3.04 -16.39 2.18
CA GLY A 112 -2.41 -17.06 1.04
C GLY A 112 -2.40 -16.20 -0.22
N PHE A 113 -2.09 -16.85 -1.34
CA PHE A 113 -2.23 -16.32 -2.69
C PHE A 113 -2.82 -17.40 -3.61
N PRO A 114 -3.90 -17.12 -4.36
CA PRO A 114 -4.59 -15.82 -4.52
C PRO A 114 -5.44 -15.43 -3.29
N ASP A 115 -6.11 -14.27 -3.30
CA ASP A 115 -6.96 -13.81 -2.20
C ASP A 115 -8.08 -14.77 -1.81
N PHE A 116 -8.75 -15.37 -2.81
CA PHE A 116 -9.85 -16.31 -2.63
C PHE A 116 -9.71 -17.55 -3.51
N ILE A 117 -10.27 -18.65 -3.01
CA ILE A 117 -10.69 -19.78 -3.82
C ILE A 117 -12.20 -19.68 -4.02
N CYS A 118 -12.65 -19.84 -5.26
CA CYS A 118 -14.06 -19.82 -5.60
C CYS A 118 -14.41 -21.11 -6.31
N PHE A 119 -15.52 -21.74 -5.92
CA PHE A 119 -15.99 -22.95 -6.58
C PHE A 119 -17.51 -22.97 -6.70
N ARG A 120 -17.99 -23.63 -7.76
CA ARG A 120 -19.42 -23.87 -7.98
C ARG A 120 -19.62 -25.19 -8.71
N LYS A 121 -20.80 -25.78 -8.55
CA LYS A 121 -21.19 -26.97 -9.30
C LYS A 121 -21.41 -26.60 -10.77
N LYS A 122 -20.73 -27.28 -11.70
CA LYS A 122 -20.84 -27.05 -13.15
C LYS A 122 -21.72 -28.10 -13.82
N SER A 123 -21.62 -29.36 -13.39
CA SER A 123 -22.49 -30.45 -13.80
C SER A 123 -22.67 -31.44 -12.64
N LEU A 124 -23.35 -32.58 -12.86
CA LEU A 124 -23.72 -33.51 -11.80
C LEU A 124 -22.53 -33.91 -10.90
N ASP A 125 -21.39 -34.19 -11.53
CA ASP A 125 -20.17 -34.72 -10.87
C ASP A 125 -18.95 -33.82 -11.01
N ASN A 126 -19.12 -32.58 -11.50
CA ASN A 126 -17.99 -31.66 -11.72
C ASN A 126 -18.18 -30.32 -11.05
N TYR A 127 -17.10 -29.85 -10.43
CA TYR A 127 -16.97 -28.51 -9.88
C TYR A 127 -16.03 -27.68 -10.73
N GLU A 128 -16.41 -26.42 -10.96
CA GLU A 128 -15.50 -25.42 -11.47
C GLU A 128 -14.79 -24.79 -10.27
N ILE A 129 -13.46 -24.85 -10.24
CA ILE A 129 -12.63 -24.27 -9.18
C ILE A 129 -11.70 -23.23 -9.80
N ILE A 130 -11.80 -21.99 -9.32
CA ILE A 130 -11.01 -20.86 -9.79
C ILE A 130 -10.29 -20.18 -8.62
N GLY A 131 -9.13 -19.62 -8.91
CA GLY A 131 -8.49 -18.65 -8.03
C GLY A 131 -9.01 -17.25 -8.34
N LEU A 132 -9.15 -16.40 -7.33
CA LEU A 132 -9.52 -14.99 -7.51
C LEU A 132 -8.57 -14.08 -6.75
N GLU A 133 -7.95 -13.16 -7.46
CA GLU A 133 -7.07 -12.14 -6.91
C GLU A 133 -7.74 -10.77 -6.96
N VAL A 134 -7.73 -10.01 -5.85
CA VAL A 134 -8.45 -8.75 -5.74
C VAL A 134 -7.50 -7.57 -5.83
N LYS A 135 -7.58 -6.84 -6.95
CA LYS A 135 -6.77 -5.63 -7.19
C LYS A 135 -7.67 -4.51 -7.64
N ALA A 136 -7.86 -3.50 -6.80
CA ALA A 136 -8.72 -2.36 -7.15
C ALA A 136 -8.29 -1.66 -8.47
N ASN A 137 -6.98 -1.61 -8.76
CA ASN A 137 -6.42 -1.11 -10.01
C ASN A 137 -6.28 -2.18 -11.11
N GLY A 138 -6.46 -3.46 -10.77
CA GLY A 138 -6.32 -4.63 -11.62
C GLY A 138 -4.89 -5.06 -11.92
N TYR A 139 -3.86 -4.46 -11.34
CA TYR A 139 -2.46 -4.80 -11.65
C TYR A 139 -1.88 -5.75 -10.61
N LEU A 140 -1.19 -6.79 -11.10
CA LEU A 140 -0.38 -7.71 -10.30
C LEU A 140 1.09 -7.32 -10.40
N ASP A 141 1.79 -7.44 -9.28
CA ASP A 141 3.25 -7.30 -9.28
C ASP A 141 3.94 -8.52 -9.94
N PRO A 142 5.25 -8.45 -10.28
CA PRO A 142 5.95 -9.56 -10.92
C PRO A 142 5.90 -10.89 -10.15
N ILE A 143 5.93 -10.84 -8.82
CA ILE A 143 5.92 -12.04 -7.96
C ILE A 143 4.52 -12.67 -7.98
N GLU A 144 3.48 -11.85 -7.85
CA GLU A 144 2.08 -12.27 -7.95
C GLU A 144 1.77 -12.90 -9.31
N ARG A 145 2.27 -12.30 -10.41
CA ARG A 145 2.14 -12.89 -11.74
C ARG A 145 2.83 -14.24 -11.83
N GLY A 146 4.04 -14.36 -11.30
CA GLY A 146 4.75 -15.64 -11.23
C GLY A 146 3.95 -16.71 -10.50
N MET A 147 3.30 -16.34 -9.39
CA MET A 147 2.52 -17.28 -8.58
C MET A 147 1.29 -17.74 -9.35
N CYS A 148 0.60 -16.83 -10.05
CA CYS A 148 -0.52 -17.18 -10.92
C CYS A 148 -0.11 -18.17 -12.02
N PHE A 149 1.00 -17.92 -12.73
CA PHE A 149 1.50 -18.85 -13.74
C PHE A 149 1.80 -20.22 -13.15
N TRP A 150 2.54 -20.26 -12.03
CA TRP A 150 2.90 -21.51 -11.37
C TRP A 150 1.66 -22.32 -10.96
N LEU A 151 0.65 -21.67 -10.36
CA LEU A 151 -0.58 -22.31 -9.92
C LEU A 151 -1.39 -22.89 -11.08
N LEU A 152 -1.42 -22.20 -12.22
CA LEU A 152 -2.10 -22.65 -13.43
C LEU A 152 -1.33 -23.80 -14.11
N GLU A 153 -0.01 -23.68 -14.25
CA GLU A 153 0.86 -24.70 -14.85
C GLU A 153 0.80 -26.03 -14.06
N ASN A 154 0.70 -25.95 -12.73
CA ASN A 154 0.53 -27.12 -11.84
C ASN A 154 -0.93 -27.57 -11.68
N LYS A 155 -1.87 -26.99 -12.43
CA LYS A 155 -3.30 -27.35 -12.43
C LYS A 155 -3.96 -27.28 -11.04
N ILE A 156 -3.49 -26.38 -10.18
CA ILE A 156 -4.12 -26.12 -8.86
C ILE A 156 -5.47 -25.44 -9.04
N PHE A 157 -5.54 -24.50 -9.99
CA PHE A 157 -6.78 -23.84 -10.39
C PHE A 157 -7.00 -24.04 -11.88
N SER A 158 -8.27 -24.15 -12.29
CA SER A 158 -8.61 -24.24 -13.71
C SER A 158 -8.41 -22.90 -14.42
N ARG A 159 -8.70 -21.80 -13.71
CA ARG A 159 -8.51 -20.42 -14.15
C ARG A 159 -8.20 -19.54 -12.93
N ILE A 160 -7.54 -18.41 -13.17
CA ILE A 160 -7.38 -17.35 -12.17
C ILE A 160 -8.00 -16.07 -12.73
N LEU A 161 -8.90 -15.47 -11.97
CA LEU A 161 -9.52 -14.20 -12.31
C LEU A 161 -8.94 -13.07 -11.46
N ILE A 162 -8.91 -11.86 -12.02
CA ILE A 162 -8.53 -10.63 -11.33
C ILE A 162 -9.77 -9.75 -11.20
N ALA A 163 -10.23 -9.54 -9.97
CA ALA A 163 -11.30 -8.59 -9.68
C ALA A 163 -10.73 -7.17 -9.59
N ARG A 164 -11.28 -6.24 -10.38
CA ARG A 164 -10.92 -4.81 -10.34
C ARG A 164 -12.13 -3.90 -10.32
N LYS A 165 -11.89 -2.64 -9.95
CA LYS A 165 -12.90 -1.58 -10.04
C LYS A 165 -13.01 -1.13 -11.49
N ASN A 166 -14.22 -1.13 -12.04
CA ASN A 166 -14.49 -0.48 -13.31
C ASN A 166 -14.51 1.05 -13.10
N LYS A 167 -13.78 1.80 -13.92
CA LYS A 167 -13.71 3.27 -13.85
C LYS A 167 -14.79 3.98 -14.69
N LYS A 168 -15.59 3.26 -15.47
CA LYS A 168 -16.64 3.85 -16.31
C LYS A 168 -17.98 3.92 -15.56
N ASP A 169 -18.34 5.12 -15.11
CA ASP A 169 -19.60 5.79 -15.44
C ASP A 169 -19.88 6.97 -14.48
N SER A 170 -19.28 8.13 -14.77
CA SER A 170 -19.69 9.41 -14.17
C SER A 170 -20.87 10.05 -14.91
N ASN A 171 -21.32 9.49 -16.04
CA ASN A 171 -22.25 10.13 -16.98
C ASN A 171 -23.56 9.36 -17.25
N SER A 172 -23.87 8.31 -16.49
CA SER A 172 -25.08 7.52 -16.72
C SER A 172 -26.20 7.98 -15.78
N ASN A 173 -27.13 8.80 -16.31
CA ASN A 173 -28.43 9.13 -15.71
C ASN A 173 -29.29 7.87 -15.45
N SER A 174 -28.90 7.08 -14.46
CA SER A 174 -29.64 5.91 -14.01
C SER A 174 -30.17 6.19 -12.61
N LYS A 175 -31.38 6.77 -12.56
CA LYS A 175 -32.27 6.63 -11.41
C LYS A 175 -32.60 5.15 -11.26
N GLN A 176 -31.86 4.42 -10.43
CA GLN A 176 -32.31 3.15 -9.88
C GLN A 176 -31.74 2.94 -8.47
N ASN A 177 -32.68 2.90 -7.52
CA ASN A 177 -32.65 2.28 -6.20
C ASN A 177 -31.35 2.39 -5.38
N SER A 178 -31.35 3.47 -4.60
CA SER A 178 -30.52 3.70 -3.42
C SER A 178 -30.66 2.56 -2.39
N PHE A 179 -29.79 1.55 -2.44
CA PHE A 179 -29.33 0.81 -1.24
C PHE A 179 -28.04 -0.01 -1.43
N ASN A 180 -27.53 -0.16 -2.66
CA ASN A 180 -26.22 -0.74 -2.93
C ASN A 180 -25.37 0.30 -3.66
N SER A 181 -24.19 0.64 -3.12
CA SER A 181 -23.22 1.43 -3.87
C SER A 181 -22.90 0.69 -5.18
N ASN A 182 -23.29 1.25 -6.33
CA ASN A 182 -23.10 0.74 -7.70
C ASN A 182 -21.60 0.67 -8.08
N LEU A 183 -20.81 -0.06 -7.31
CA LEU A 183 -19.41 -0.29 -7.61
C LEU A 183 -19.34 -1.47 -8.57
N LYS A 184 -19.26 -1.16 -9.86
CA LYS A 184 -19.18 -2.15 -10.93
C LYS A 184 -17.84 -2.88 -10.83
N ILE A 185 -17.88 -4.13 -10.38
CA ILE A 185 -16.72 -5.02 -10.34
C ILE A 185 -16.56 -5.65 -11.73
N GLU A 186 -15.33 -5.67 -12.21
CA GLU A 186 -14.96 -6.35 -13.45
C GLU A 186 -14.01 -7.50 -13.12
N TYR A 187 -14.27 -8.66 -13.73
CA TYR A 187 -13.44 -9.86 -13.60
C TYR A 187 -12.71 -10.08 -14.92
N ILE A 188 -11.39 -10.12 -14.86
CA ILE A 188 -10.53 -10.33 -16.04
C ILE A 188 -9.81 -11.65 -15.87
N ASP A 189 -9.76 -12.48 -16.91
CA ASP A 189 -8.95 -13.69 -16.89
C ASP A 189 -7.46 -13.33 -16.89
N PHE A 190 -6.70 -13.98 -16.00
CA PHE A 190 -5.28 -13.75 -15.84
C PHE A 190 -4.49 -14.01 -17.14
N LEU A 191 -4.77 -15.11 -17.84
CA LEU A 191 -4.08 -15.48 -19.07
C LEU A 191 -4.48 -14.57 -20.23
N GLU A 192 -5.73 -14.12 -20.29
CA GLU A 192 -6.14 -13.13 -21.29
C GLU A 192 -5.39 -11.81 -21.12
N LYS A 193 -5.17 -11.39 -19.88
CA LYS A 193 -4.46 -10.14 -19.55
C LYS A 193 -2.95 -10.21 -19.72
N TYR A 194 -2.35 -11.33 -19.33
CA TYR A 194 -0.90 -11.50 -19.24
C TYR A 194 -0.40 -12.62 -20.16
N LYS A 195 -0.93 -12.71 -21.39
CA LYS A 195 -0.43 -13.66 -22.39
C LYS A 195 1.11 -13.63 -22.41
N LYS A 196 1.73 -14.81 -22.26
CA LYS A 196 3.15 -14.97 -22.57
C LYS A 196 3.26 -14.80 -24.09
N GLU A 197 3.82 -13.67 -24.54
CA GLU A 197 4.36 -13.57 -25.90
C GLU A 197 5.51 -14.56 -26.08
#